data_AF-A0A7C2Y300-F1
#
_entry.id   AF-A0A7C2Y300-F1
#
_cell.length_a   1.000
_cell.length_b   1.000
_cell.length_c   1.000
_cell.angle_alpha   90.00
_cell.angle_beta   90.00
_cell.angle_gamma   90.00
#
_symmetry.space_group_name_H-M   'P 1'
#
loop_
_entity.id
_entity.type
_entity.pdbx_description
1 polymer ?
#
loop_
_entity_poly.entity_id
_entity_poly.type
_entity_poly.pdbx_seq_one_letter_code
_entity_poly.pdbx_strand_id
1 'polypeptide(L)'
;MKRLWFILSLTVSPCMLTGQEAKPYEIAENHVIIRFAEKREEAAAREILPIVAGARDELMKKYQFDIAAPVEIRLSTTTYEFCQVTGRPWWQASVYRGRVIYLQPLRVLRERGILETTLRHELMHQLVDAISKGHCPVWLSEALAVYHSGEIVSLKPVRKKAEQDELKWSALEKRLEKMTSQAESERLYFQLYHLGQFFESNFTAAQIQALLLALAPTTSFEQACHKVFGANAAELERRWLSHWSMTSNE
;
A
#
# COMPACT_ATOMS: atom_id res chain seq x y z
N MET A 1 -57.32 -10.28 14.81
CA MET A 1 -56.63 -10.89 13.65
C MET A 1 -55.19 -11.21 14.05
N LYS A 2 -54.90 -12.47 14.40
CA LYS A 2 -53.55 -12.97 14.66
C LYS A 2 -53.20 -13.89 13.49
N ARG A 3 -52.16 -13.57 12.71
CA ARG A 3 -51.64 -14.46 11.67
C ARG A 3 -50.34 -15.08 12.15
N LEU A 4 -50.39 -16.41 12.36
CA LEU A 4 -49.24 -17.29 12.48
C LEU A 4 -48.40 -17.21 11.20
N TRP A 5 -47.08 -17.18 11.35
CA TRP A 5 -46.15 -17.61 10.30
C TRP A 5 -45.30 -18.76 10.84
N PHE A 6 -45.41 -19.90 10.16
CA PHE A 6 -44.60 -21.09 10.35
C PHE A 6 -43.14 -20.79 9.98
N ILE A 7 -42.20 -21.10 10.86
CA ILE A 7 -40.78 -21.19 10.50
C ILE A 7 -40.50 -22.68 10.22
N LEU A 8 -40.28 -23.03 8.94
CA LEU A 8 -39.65 -24.30 8.59
C LEU A 8 -38.21 -24.26 9.13
N SER A 9 -37.90 -25.12 10.09
CA SER A 9 -36.53 -25.40 10.51
C SER A 9 -35.89 -26.28 9.44
N LEU A 10 -35.09 -25.68 8.56
CA LEU A 10 -34.16 -26.40 7.69
C LEU A 10 -32.93 -26.74 8.53
N THR A 11 -32.85 -27.98 9.00
CA THR A 11 -31.61 -28.56 9.51
C THR A 11 -30.64 -28.73 8.35
N VAL A 12 -29.75 -27.76 8.17
CA VAL A 12 -28.58 -27.92 7.31
C VAL A 12 -27.59 -28.79 8.07
N SER A 13 -27.50 -30.07 7.70
CA SER A 13 -26.41 -30.94 8.14
C SER A 13 -25.07 -30.27 7.80
N PRO A 14 -24.13 -30.13 8.75
CA PRO A 14 -22.78 -29.70 8.42
C PRO A 14 -22.11 -30.87 7.69
N CYS A 15 -22.13 -30.81 6.36
CA CYS A 15 -21.18 -31.56 5.56
C CYS A 15 -19.80 -31.05 5.92
N MET A 16 -19.09 -31.77 6.80
CA MET A 16 -17.68 -31.56 7.06
C MET A 16 -16.91 -31.82 5.77
N LEU A 17 -16.73 -30.76 4.97
CA LEU A 17 -15.67 -30.69 3.99
C LEU A 17 -14.35 -30.64 4.79
N THR A 18 -13.82 -31.81 5.08
CA THR A 18 -12.40 -32.00 5.42
C THR A 18 -11.58 -31.79 4.15
N GLY A 19 -11.61 -30.57 3.64
CA GLY A 19 -10.66 -30.12 2.63
C GLY A 19 -9.33 -29.92 3.34
N GLN A 20 -8.46 -30.92 3.29
CA GLN A 20 -7.05 -30.72 3.56
C GLN A 20 -6.57 -29.68 2.54
N GLU A 21 -6.39 -28.42 2.96
CA GLU A 21 -5.88 -27.37 2.07
C GLU A 21 -4.59 -27.89 1.45
N ALA A 22 -4.60 -28.05 0.13
CA ALA A 22 -3.43 -28.48 -0.60
C ALA A 22 -2.32 -27.49 -0.29
N LYS A 23 -1.13 -28.00 0.06
CA LYS A 23 0.03 -27.14 0.33
C LYS A 23 0.25 -26.22 -0.88
N PRO A 24 0.34 -24.89 -0.70
CA PRO A 24 0.55 -23.98 -1.82
C PRO A 24 1.88 -24.29 -2.50
N TYR A 25 1.93 -24.06 -3.81
CA TYR A 25 3.17 -24.06 -4.57
C TYR A 25 4.01 -22.84 -4.16
N GLU A 26 5.33 -22.99 -4.25
CA GLU A 26 6.29 -21.97 -3.84
C GLU A 26 7.43 -21.88 -4.85
N ILE A 27 7.85 -20.65 -5.15
CA ILE A 27 9.09 -20.35 -5.86
C ILE A 27 9.89 -19.39 -4.98
N ALA A 28 11.17 -19.70 -4.77
CA ALA A 28 12.07 -18.90 -3.94
C ALA A 28 13.38 -18.65 -4.70
N GLU A 29 13.54 -17.44 -5.22
CA GLU A 29 14.70 -17.04 -6.03
C GLU A 29 14.99 -15.56 -5.80
N ASN A 30 16.27 -15.14 -5.90
CA ASN A 30 16.68 -13.73 -5.78
C ASN A 30 16.15 -13.02 -4.53
N HIS A 31 16.03 -13.75 -3.41
CA HIS A 31 15.50 -13.22 -2.14
C HIS A 31 14.04 -12.73 -2.24
N VAL A 32 13.27 -13.35 -3.14
CA VAL A 32 11.82 -13.21 -3.30
C VAL A 32 11.21 -14.60 -3.16
N ILE A 33 10.12 -14.69 -2.40
CA ILE A 33 9.34 -15.91 -2.22
C ILE A 33 7.92 -15.65 -2.70
N ILE A 34 7.46 -16.41 -3.68
CA ILE A 34 6.10 -16.31 -4.23
C ILE A 34 5.35 -17.59 -3.95
N ARG A 35 4.20 -17.47 -3.30
CA ARG A 35 3.29 -18.58 -2.98
C ARG A 35 1.98 -18.43 -3.74
N PHE A 36 1.50 -19.54 -4.29
CA PHE A 36 0.30 -19.59 -5.13
C PHE A 36 -0.37 -20.96 -5.04
N ALA A 37 -1.67 -21.02 -5.32
CA ALA A 37 -2.47 -22.21 -5.04
C ALA A 37 -2.38 -23.27 -6.15
N GLU A 38 -2.17 -22.86 -7.40
CA GLU A 38 -2.34 -23.75 -8.54
C GLU A 38 -1.11 -23.79 -9.45
N LYS A 39 -0.68 -24.99 -9.86
CA LYS A 39 0.52 -25.18 -10.69
C LYS A 39 0.52 -24.36 -11.98
N ARG A 40 -0.66 -24.07 -12.55
CA ARG A 40 -0.81 -23.26 -13.77
C ARG A 40 -0.31 -21.82 -13.61
N GLU A 41 -0.24 -21.30 -12.39
CA GLU A 41 0.23 -19.94 -12.09
C GLU A 41 1.75 -19.85 -12.06
N GLU A 42 2.48 -20.97 -12.07
CA GLU A 42 3.94 -20.97 -11.92
C GLU A 42 4.65 -20.10 -12.96
N ALA A 43 4.27 -20.22 -14.25
CA ALA A 43 4.88 -19.42 -15.30
C ALA A 43 4.70 -17.92 -15.05
N ALA A 44 3.48 -17.51 -14.70
CA ALA A 44 3.17 -16.11 -14.39
C ALA A 44 3.88 -15.62 -13.11
N ALA A 45 4.01 -16.48 -12.09
CA ALA A 45 4.77 -16.18 -10.88
C ALA A 45 6.26 -15.99 -11.17
N ARG A 46 6.86 -16.83 -12.03
CA ARG A 46 8.27 -16.69 -12.44
C ARG A 46 8.53 -15.39 -13.19
N GLU A 47 7.59 -14.96 -14.03
CA GLU A 47 7.70 -13.71 -14.79
C GLU A 47 7.84 -12.47 -13.90
N ILE A 48 7.22 -12.45 -12.71
CA ILE A 48 7.28 -11.27 -11.83
C ILE A 48 8.54 -11.23 -10.93
N LEU A 49 9.26 -12.35 -10.76
CA LEU A 49 10.48 -12.41 -9.95
C LEU A 49 11.51 -11.32 -10.30
N PRO A 50 11.94 -11.14 -11.57
CA PRO A 50 12.93 -10.12 -11.90
C PRO A 50 12.39 -8.70 -11.68
N ILE A 51 11.08 -8.48 -11.86
CA ILE A 51 10.43 -7.17 -11.63
C ILE A 51 10.51 -6.82 -10.14
N VAL A 52 10.13 -7.76 -9.28
CA VAL A 52 10.14 -7.59 -7.82
C VAL A 52 11.56 -7.40 -7.31
N ALA A 53 12.51 -8.25 -7.74
CA ALA A 53 13.89 -8.17 -7.32
C ALA A 53 14.54 -6.84 -7.76
N GLY A 54 14.34 -6.43 -9.01
CA GLY A 54 14.86 -5.17 -9.54
C GLY A 54 14.30 -3.94 -8.82
N ALA A 55 12.98 -3.88 -8.63
CA ALA A 55 12.33 -2.78 -7.92
C ALA A 55 12.76 -2.71 -6.44
N ARG A 56 12.90 -3.86 -5.76
CA ARG A 56 13.42 -3.92 -4.39
C ARG A 56 14.83 -3.34 -4.32
N ASP A 57 15.72 -3.80 -5.19
CA ASP A 57 17.13 -3.39 -5.19
C ASP A 57 17.28 -1.90 -5.52
N GLU A 58 16.46 -1.39 -6.45
CA GLU A 58 16.38 0.05 -6.76
C GLU A 58 15.99 0.88 -5.53
N LEU A 59 14.93 0.48 -4.83
CA LEU A 59 14.45 1.20 -3.64
C LEU A 59 15.44 1.12 -2.47
N MET A 60 16.00 -0.06 -2.18
CA MET A 60 17.03 -0.24 -1.15
C MET A 60 18.27 0.61 -1.43
N LYS A 61 18.71 0.65 -2.69
CA LYS A 61 19.83 1.49 -3.12
C LYS A 61 19.51 2.98 -2.97
N LYS A 62 18.33 3.42 -3.40
CA LYS A 62 17.91 4.83 -3.31
C LYS A 62 17.92 5.34 -1.87
N TYR A 63 17.34 4.55 -0.96
CA TYR A 63 17.26 4.91 0.45
C TYR A 63 18.47 4.46 1.28
N GLN A 64 19.47 3.82 0.68
CA GLN A 64 20.67 3.31 1.36
C GLN A 64 20.31 2.44 2.58
N PHE A 65 19.34 1.53 2.41
CA PHE A 65 18.85 0.65 3.47
C PHE A 65 18.67 -0.77 2.96
N ASP A 66 19.32 -1.73 3.61
CA ASP A 66 19.24 -3.14 3.25
C ASP A 66 18.17 -3.87 4.07
N ILE A 67 17.32 -4.64 3.38
CA ILE A 67 16.35 -5.54 4.00
C ILE A 67 16.89 -6.97 3.87
N ALA A 68 17.30 -7.56 4.98
CA ALA A 68 17.85 -8.93 5.00
C ALA A 68 16.78 -10.03 4.92
N ALA A 69 15.50 -9.69 5.06
CA ALA A 69 14.39 -10.63 4.97
C ALA A 69 13.83 -10.67 3.54
N PRO A 70 13.46 -11.85 3.04
CA PRO A 70 12.96 -11.97 1.67
C PRO A 70 11.62 -11.25 1.50
N VAL A 71 11.36 -10.81 0.27
CA VAL A 71 10.03 -10.33 -0.12
C VAL A 71 9.11 -11.53 -0.22
N GLU A 72 8.10 -11.62 0.65
CA GLU A 72 7.07 -12.65 0.55
C GLU A 72 5.85 -12.12 -0.20
N ILE A 73 5.46 -12.81 -1.26
CA ILE A 73 4.26 -12.52 -2.06
C ILE A 73 3.32 -13.72 -2.02
N ARG A 74 2.04 -13.48 -1.76
CA ARG A 74 0.97 -14.46 -1.86
C ARG A 74 -0.01 -14.07 -2.95
N LEU A 75 -0.13 -14.92 -3.97
CA LEU A 75 -1.06 -14.73 -5.08
C LEU A 75 -2.39 -15.38 -4.73
N SER A 76 -3.46 -14.59 -4.83
CA SER A 76 -4.81 -15.15 -4.82
C SER A 76 -5.18 -15.64 -6.22
N THR A 77 -5.88 -16.77 -6.28
CA THR A 77 -6.40 -17.39 -7.50
C THR A 77 -7.54 -16.57 -8.11
N THR A 78 -8.36 -15.95 -7.25
CA THR A 78 -9.50 -15.12 -7.65
C THR A 78 -9.55 -13.82 -6.86
N THR A 79 -10.20 -12.79 -7.43
CA THR A 79 -10.52 -11.56 -6.70
C THR A 79 -11.38 -11.84 -5.46
N TYR A 80 -12.28 -12.83 -5.52
CA TYR A 80 -13.09 -13.21 -4.35
C TYR A 80 -12.22 -13.76 -3.21
N GLU A 81 -11.31 -14.68 -3.51
CA GLU A 81 -10.34 -15.20 -2.53
C GLU A 81 -9.50 -14.08 -1.92
N PHE A 82 -8.99 -13.16 -2.75
CA PHE A 82 -8.25 -11.99 -2.28
C PHE A 82 -9.08 -11.18 -1.27
N CYS A 83 -10.34 -10.86 -1.60
CA CYS A 83 -11.22 -10.13 -0.69
C CYS A 83 -11.45 -10.87 0.63
N GLN A 84 -11.62 -12.20 0.60
CA GLN A 84 -11.82 -13.02 1.81
C GLN A 84 -10.58 -13.05 2.70
N VAL A 85 -9.39 -13.28 2.13
CA VAL A 85 -8.13 -13.40 2.89
C VAL A 85 -7.66 -12.07 3.47
N THR A 86 -7.87 -10.98 2.71
CA THR A 86 -7.33 -9.67 3.07
C THR A 86 -8.33 -8.79 3.81
N GLY A 87 -9.64 -9.01 3.61
CA GLY A 87 -10.69 -8.10 4.02
C GLY A 87 -10.75 -6.81 3.18
N ARG A 88 -9.95 -6.71 2.12
CA ARG A 88 -9.93 -5.55 1.23
C ARG A 88 -11.01 -5.66 0.17
N PRO A 89 -11.57 -4.53 -0.29
CA PRO A 89 -12.55 -4.55 -1.37
C PRO A 89 -11.92 -4.90 -2.72
N TRP A 90 -12.74 -5.38 -3.65
CA TRP A 90 -12.32 -5.92 -4.96
C TRP A 90 -11.58 -4.91 -5.87
N TRP A 91 -11.71 -3.61 -5.60
CA TRP A 91 -11.02 -2.57 -6.35
C TRP A 91 -9.56 -2.36 -5.89
N GLN A 92 -9.18 -2.80 -4.68
CA GLN A 92 -7.78 -2.74 -4.22
C GLN A 92 -6.97 -3.88 -4.84
N ALA A 93 -5.85 -3.56 -5.48
CA ALA A 93 -5.02 -4.53 -6.20
C ALA A 93 -4.23 -5.47 -5.27
N SER A 94 -3.89 -4.98 -4.07
CA SER A 94 -2.93 -5.61 -3.18
C SER A 94 -3.05 -5.09 -1.75
N VAL A 95 -2.34 -5.72 -0.83
CA VAL A 95 -2.05 -5.17 0.50
C VAL A 95 -0.76 -5.74 1.06
N TYR A 96 0.12 -4.90 1.57
CA TYR A 96 1.22 -5.27 2.46
C TYR A 96 0.73 -5.36 3.91
N ARG A 97 0.87 -6.53 4.52
CA ARG A 97 0.53 -6.76 5.94
C ARG A 97 1.44 -7.80 6.56
N GLY A 98 2.07 -7.46 7.67
CA GLY A 98 2.89 -8.40 8.43
C GLY A 98 4.05 -8.98 7.62
N ARG A 99 4.73 -8.14 6.83
CA ARG A 99 5.85 -8.51 5.93
C ARG A 99 5.48 -9.38 4.73
N VAL A 100 4.19 -9.52 4.45
CA VAL A 100 3.67 -10.28 3.31
C VAL A 100 2.88 -9.35 2.41
N ILE A 101 3.17 -9.41 1.11
CA ILE A 101 2.40 -8.76 0.06
C ILE A 101 1.34 -9.75 -0.42
N TYR A 102 0.07 -9.42 -0.23
CA TYR A 102 -1.06 -10.17 -0.78
C TYR A 102 -1.47 -9.51 -2.09
N LEU A 103 -1.52 -10.26 -3.19
CA LEU A 103 -1.89 -9.75 -4.51
C LEU A 103 -3.19 -10.38 -5.00
N GLN A 104 -4.01 -9.58 -5.67
CA GLN A 104 -5.01 -10.10 -6.58
C GLN A 104 -4.38 -10.96 -7.70
N PRO A 105 -5.18 -11.75 -8.43
CA PRO A 105 -4.65 -12.59 -9.50
C PRO A 105 -3.82 -11.77 -10.50
N LEU A 106 -2.63 -12.26 -10.86
CA LEU A 106 -1.72 -11.55 -11.76
C LEU A 106 -2.38 -11.16 -13.09
N ARG A 107 -3.28 -12.02 -13.59
CA ARG A 107 -4.09 -11.73 -14.78
C ARG A 107 -4.91 -10.44 -14.64
N VAL A 108 -5.57 -10.23 -13.50
CA VAL A 108 -6.38 -9.03 -13.23
C VAL A 108 -5.51 -7.78 -13.24
N LEU A 109 -4.33 -7.84 -12.62
CA LEU A 109 -3.40 -6.70 -12.58
C LEU A 109 -2.84 -6.36 -13.96
N ARG A 110 -2.58 -7.38 -14.80
CA ARG A 110 -2.12 -7.19 -16.19
C ARG A 110 -3.20 -6.61 -17.07
N GLU A 111 -4.42 -7.14 -17.00
CA GLU A 111 -5.57 -6.63 -17.79
C GLU A 111 -5.87 -5.17 -17.45
N ARG A 112 -5.62 -4.75 -16.21
CA ARG A 112 -5.73 -3.35 -15.78
C ARG A 112 -4.50 -2.50 -16.10
N GLY A 113 -3.38 -3.10 -16.51
CA GLY A 113 -2.12 -2.41 -16.79
C GLY A 113 -1.41 -1.84 -15.55
N ILE A 114 -1.66 -2.41 -14.36
CA ILE A 114 -1.16 -1.89 -13.06
C ILE A 114 -0.19 -2.84 -12.34
N LEU A 115 0.20 -3.96 -12.96
CA LEU A 115 1.01 -4.98 -12.27
C LEU A 115 2.31 -4.42 -11.68
N GLU A 116 3.12 -3.73 -12.49
CA GLU A 116 4.42 -3.22 -12.02
C GLU A 116 4.25 -2.11 -10.98
N THR A 117 3.31 -1.18 -11.21
CA THR A 117 3.05 -0.08 -10.28
C THR A 117 2.55 -0.61 -8.93
N THR A 118 1.64 -1.59 -8.93
CA THR A 118 1.20 -2.29 -7.72
C THR A 118 2.36 -2.96 -6.97
N LEU A 119 3.26 -3.67 -7.67
CA LEU A 119 4.41 -4.31 -7.02
C LEU A 119 5.36 -3.27 -6.38
N ARG A 120 5.65 -2.18 -7.09
CA ARG A 120 6.49 -1.08 -6.59
C ARG A 120 5.88 -0.39 -5.37
N HIS A 121 4.57 -0.18 -5.37
CA HIS A 121 3.82 0.38 -4.25
C HIS A 121 4.02 -0.46 -2.98
N GLU A 122 3.78 -1.76 -3.07
CA GLU A 122 3.88 -2.66 -1.92
C GLU A 122 5.32 -2.88 -1.44
N LEU A 123 6.29 -2.86 -2.35
CA LEU A 123 7.71 -2.87 -1.98
C LEU A 123 8.11 -1.60 -1.23
N MET A 124 7.53 -0.44 -1.57
CA MET A 124 7.77 0.79 -0.84
C MET A 124 7.19 0.72 0.57
N HIS A 125 5.99 0.15 0.75
CA HIS A 125 5.47 -0.14 2.10
C HIS A 125 6.41 -1.02 2.91
N GLN A 126 6.93 -2.10 2.32
CA GLN A 126 7.89 -2.98 2.99
C GLN A 126 9.15 -2.23 3.43
N LEU A 127 9.71 -1.38 2.56
CA LEU A 127 10.89 -0.58 2.88
C LEU A 127 10.61 0.43 4.00
N VAL A 128 9.50 1.18 3.91
CA VAL A 128 9.10 2.15 4.94
C VAL A 128 8.88 1.46 6.28
N ASP A 129 8.19 0.31 6.29
CA ASP A 129 7.95 -0.50 7.48
C ASP A 129 9.27 -1.00 8.08
N ALA A 130 10.22 -1.45 7.26
CA ALA A 130 11.53 -1.92 7.71
C ALA A 130 12.38 -0.79 8.32
N ILE A 131 12.43 0.39 7.68
CA ILE A 131 13.20 1.53 8.18
C ILE A 131 12.58 2.08 9.47
N SER A 132 11.26 2.29 9.48
CA SER A 132 10.54 2.88 10.61
C SER A 132 10.15 1.90 11.71
N LYS A 133 10.40 0.59 11.49
CA LYS A 133 9.97 -0.50 12.39
C LYS A 133 8.46 -0.45 12.68
N GLY A 134 7.66 -0.09 11.68
CA GLY A 134 6.20 0.04 11.78
C GLY A 134 5.69 1.30 12.47
N HIS A 135 6.52 2.33 12.67
CA HIS A 135 6.12 3.59 13.33
C HIS A 135 5.84 4.74 12.35
N CYS A 136 5.90 4.49 11.04
CA CYS A 136 5.54 5.49 10.04
C CYS A 136 4.03 5.79 10.08
N PRO A 137 3.61 7.07 10.15
CA PRO A 137 2.21 7.44 9.89
C PRO A 137 1.75 6.89 8.55
N VAL A 138 0.49 6.44 8.47
CA VAL A 138 -0.03 5.76 7.28
C VAL A 138 0.00 6.71 6.09
N TRP A 139 -0.39 7.98 6.29
CA TRP A 139 -0.36 8.98 5.22
C TRP A 139 1.03 9.16 4.59
N LEU A 140 2.12 9.07 5.36
CA LEU A 140 3.47 9.24 4.82
C LEU A 140 3.91 7.99 4.07
N SER A 141 3.59 6.81 4.61
CA SER A 141 3.89 5.56 3.93
C SER A 141 3.19 5.47 2.58
N GLU A 142 1.90 5.83 2.52
CA GLU A 142 1.12 5.86 1.27
C GLU A 142 1.63 6.92 0.30
N ALA A 143 1.95 8.13 0.78
CA ALA A 143 2.49 9.20 -0.06
C ALA A 143 3.78 8.80 -0.77
N LEU A 144 4.71 8.16 -0.04
CA LEU A 144 5.94 7.64 -0.62
C LEU A 144 5.67 6.46 -1.57
N ALA A 145 4.76 5.55 -1.20
CA ALA A 145 4.41 4.40 -2.03
C ALA A 145 3.81 4.81 -3.38
N VAL A 146 2.81 5.69 -3.38
CA VAL A 146 2.16 6.20 -4.60
C VAL A 146 3.13 7.00 -5.47
N TYR A 147 4.07 7.74 -4.86
CA TYR A 147 5.07 8.50 -5.61
C TYR A 147 6.07 7.58 -6.32
N HIS A 148 6.69 6.63 -5.61
CA HIS A 148 7.70 5.73 -6.20
C HIS A 148 7.11 4.64 -7.09
N SER A 149 5.83 4.31 -6.93
CA SER A 149 5.15 3.35 -7.80
C SER A 149 4.87 3.90 -9.19
N GLY A 150 4.80 5.23 -9.35
CA GLY A 150 4.43 5.87 -10.61
C GLY A 150 2.94 5.75 -10.95
N GLU A 151 2.08 5.40 -9.99
CA GLU A 151 0.63 5.21 -10.19
C GLU A 151 -0.10 6.45 -10.69
N ILE A 152 0.50 7.64 -10.58
CA ILE A 152 -0.08 8.91 -11.05
C ILE A 152 -0.57 8.85 -12.50
N VAL A 153 0.09 8.06 -13.37
CA VAL A 153 -0.31 7.91 -14.78
C VAL A 153 -1.68 7.26 -14.93
N SER A 154 -2.07 6.41 -13.96
CA SER A 154 -3.37 5.74 -13.93
C SER A 154 -4.42 6.51 -13.13
N LEU A 155 -4.02 7.53 -12.36
CA LEU A 155 -4.93 8.34 -11.56
C LEU A 155 -5.56 9.44 -12.43
N LYS A 156 -6.87 9.62 -12.27
CA LYS A 156 -7.56 10.74 -12.93
C LYS A 156 -7.20 12.03 -12.20
N PRO A 157 -6.76 13.08 -12.92
CA PRO A 157 -6.57 14.39 -12.32
C PRO A 157 -7.86 14.83 -11.63
N VAL A 158 -7.76 15.13 -10.34
CA VAL A 158 -8.87 15.69 -9.58
C VAL A 158 -8.75 17.20 -9.68
N ARG A 159 -9.87 17.91 -9.89
CA ARG A 159 -9.88 19.37 -9.71
C ARG A 159 -9.35 19.66 -8.32
N LYS A 160 -8.22 20.37 -8.23
CA LYS A 160 -7.50 20.67 -6.97
C LYS A 160 -8.24 21.68 -6.07
N LYS A 161 -9.58 21.73 -6.11
CA LYS A 161 -10.43 22.48 -5.17
C LYS A 161 -10.77 21.60 -3.96
N ALA A 162 -9.74 21.02 -3.35
CA ALA A 162 -9.88 20.38 -2.04
C ALA A 162 -9.84 21.48 -0.97
N GLU A 163 -10.63 21.34 0.08
CA GLU A 163 -10.54 22.26 1.21
C GLU A 163 -9.18 22.06 1.89
N GLN A 164 -8.50 23.14 2.29
CA GLN A 164 -7.19 23.03 2.95
C GLN A 164 -7.23 22.13 4.19
N ASP A 165 -8.37 22.08 4.87
CA ASP A 165 -8.60 21.20 6.01
C ASP A 165 -8.57 19.70 5.64
N GLU A 166 -8.95 19.32 4.41
CA GLU A 166 -8.88 17.93 3.93
C GLU A 166 -7.46 17.47 3.57
N LEU A 167 -6.54 18.44 3.40
CA LEU A 167 -5.13 18.22 3.03
C LEU A 167 -4.17 18.19 4.22
N LYS A 168 -4.65 18.58 5.42
CA LYS A 168 -3.90 18.43 6.66
C LYS A 168 -3.58 16.96 6.89
N TRP A 169 -2.40 16.65 7.40
CA TRP A 169 -1.91 15.29 7.60
C TRP A 169 -2.82 14.48 8.52
N SER A 170 -3.37 15.10 9.56
CA SER A 170 -4.35 14.46 10.45
C SER A 170 -5.69 14.14 9.75
N ALA A 171 -6.07 14.89 8.73
CA ALA A 171 -7.25 14.61 7.92
C ALA A 171 -6.96 13.50 6.89
N LEU A 172 -5.78 13.50 6.28
CA LEU A 172 -5.34 12.43 5.38
C LEU A 172 -5.33 11.07 6.10
N GLU A 173 -4.78 11.01 7.32
CA GLU A 173 -4.79 9.79 8.16
C GLU A 173 -6.21 9.26 8.36
N LYS A 174 -7.14 10.11 8.81
CA LYS A 174 -8.54 9.74 9.04
C LYS A 174 -9.27 9.31 7.76
N ARG A 175 -8.93 9.92 6.62
CA ARG A 175 -9.54 9.60 5.32
C ARG A 175 -9.04 8.25 4.81
N LEU A 176 -7.76 7.93 4.99
CA LEU A 176 -7.19 6.62 4.69
C LEU A 176 -7.88 5.51 5.49
N GLU A 177 -8.15 5.74 6.78
CA GLU A 177 -8.85 4.78 7.64
C GLU A 177 -10.31 4.52 7.23
N LYS A 178 -11.00 5.56 6.75
CA LYS A 178 -12.46 5.54 6.48
C LYS A 178 -12.80 5.34 5.01
N MET A 179 -11.82 5.13 4.16
CA MET A 179 -12.00 5.04 2.72
C MET A 179 -12.94 3.89 2.35
N THR A 180 -14.06 4.19 1.68
CA THR A 180 -15.12 3.19 1.40
C THR A 180 -15.41 2.98 -0.07
N SER A 181 -14.84 3.78 -0.97
CA SER A 181 -15.11 3.67 -2.41
C SER A 181 -13.84 3.82 -3.27
N GLN A 182 -13.87 3.24 -4.47
CA GLN A 182 -12.80 3.40 -5.44
C GLN A 182 -12.59 4.87 -5.86
N ALA A 183 -13.68 5.62 -6.09
CA ALA A 183 -13.57 7.02 -6.49
C ALA A 183 -12.97 7.91 -5.39
N GLU A 184 -13.24 7.61 -4.12
CA GLU A 184 -12.59 8.28 -2.99
C GLU A 184 -11.09 7.94 -2.92
N SER A 185 -10.75 6.66 -3.13
CA SER A 185 -9.36 6.19 -3.20
C SER A 185 -8.56 6.87 -4.29
N GLU A 186 -9.08 6.93 -5.52
CA GLU A 186 -8.42 7.63 -6.64
C GLU A 186 -8.13 9.10 -6.30
N ARG A 187 -9.07 9.79 -5.63
CA ARG A 187 -8.88 11.19 -5.25
C ARG A 187 -7.84 11.38 -4.16
N LEU A 188 -7.88 10.53 -3.14
CA LEU A 188 -6.94 10.57 -2.03
C LEU A 188 -5.53 10.21 -2.50
N TYR A 189 -5.39 9.23 -3.39
CA TYR A 189 -4.11 8.80 -3.93
C TYR A 189 -3.50 9.89 -4.82
N PHE A 190 -4.33 10.65 -5.55
CA PHE A 190 -3.86 11.83 -6.29
C PHE A 190 -3.26 12.90 -5.37
N GLN A 191 -3.87 13.13 -4.20
CA GLN A 191 -3.33 14.05 -3.19
C GLN A 191 -2.02 13.52 -2.57
N LEU A 192 -1.99 12.22 -2.25
CA LEU A 192 -0.84 11.54 -1.66
C LEU A 192 0.35 11.48 -2.62
N TYR A 193 0.12 11.31 -3.92
CA TYR A 193 1.17 11.40 -4.94
C TYR A 193 1.90 12.74 -4.86
N HIS A 194 1.15 13.84 -4.86
CA HIS A 194 1.75 15.17 -4.78
C HIS A 194 2.42 15.43 -3.42
N LEU A 195 1.92 14.82 -2.35
CA LEU A 195 2.59 14.88 -1.05
C LEU A 195 3.94 14.14 -1.09
N GLY A 196 3.99 12.95 -1.69
CA GLY A 196 5.25 12.23 -1.92
C GLY A 196 6.21 13.02 -2.81
N GLN A 197 5.69 13.66 -3.86
CA GLN A 197 6.46 14.57 -4.71
C GLN A 197 7.01 15.75 -3.92
N PHE A 198 6.23 16.33 -3.02
CA PHE A 198 6.68 17.40 -2.14
C PHE A 198 7.84 16.94 -1.26
N PHE A 199 7.75 15.76 -0.64
CA PHE A 199 8.84 15.21 0.16
C PHE A 199 10.11 15.00 -0.67
N GLU A 200 9.99 14.33 -1.81
CA GLU A 200 11.13 13.98 -2.67
C GLU A 200 11.75 15.18 -3.38
N SER A 201 11.01 16.27 -3.57
CA SER A 201 11.54 17.51 -4.14
C SER A 201 12.20 18.42 -3.11
N ASN A 202 11.86 18.30 -1.83
CA ASN A 202 12.35 19.19 -0.75
C ASN A 202 13.37 18.52 0.16
N PHE A 203 13.43 17.18 0.17
CA PHE A 203 14.33 16.42 1.02
C PHE A 203 15.05 15.35 0.21
N THR A 204 16.33 15.15 0.52
CA THR A 204 17.10 14.06 -0.05
C THR A 204 16.64 12.71 0.49
N ALA A 205 16.91 11.62 -0.26
CA ALA A 205 16.59 10.27 0.19
C ALA A 205 17.21 9.94 1.56
N ALA A 206 18.42 10.44 1.84
CA ALA A 206 19.08 10.27 3.15
C ALA A 206 18.35 10.99 4.28
N GLN A 207 17.78 12.18 4.03
CA GLN A 207 16.98 12.90 5.02
C GLN A 207 15.63 12.22 5.25
N ILE A 208 14.97 11.71 4.20
CA ILE A 208 13.73 10.94 4.34
C ILE A 208 14.00 9.64 5.11
N GLN A 209 15.10 8.94 4.80
CA GLN A 209 15.53 7.76 5.56
C GLN A 209 15.78 8.12 7.04
N ALA A 210 16.49 9.21 7.32
CA ALA A 210 16.75 9.66 8.68
C ALA A 210 15.47 10.01 9.45
N LEU A 211 14.47 10.60 8.77
CA LEU A 211 13.13 10.83 9.33
C LEU A 211 12.50 9.50 9.72
N LEU A 212 12.43 8.53 8.79
CA LEU A 212 11.84 7.22 9.03
C LEU A 212 12.54 6.48 10.19
N LEU A 213 13.88 6.53 10.24
CA LEU A 213 14.67 5.95 11.35
C LEU A 213 14.41 6.63 12.70
N ALA A 214 14.05 7.90 12.70
CA ALA A 214 13.75 8.65 13.92
C ALA A 214 12.36 8.33 14.48
N LEU A 215 11.47 7.69 13.71
CA LEU A 215 10.14 7.28 14.16
C LEU A 215 10.26 6.04 15.05
N ALA A 216 9.77 6.17 16.28
CA ALA A 216 9.86 5.15 17.32
C ALA A 216 8.65 5.27 18.26
N PRO A 217 8.32 4.26 19.09
CA PRO A 217 7.17 4.33 20.00
C PRO A 217 7.17 5.57 20.91
N THR A 218 8.36 6.05 21.26
CA THR A 218 8.58 7.18 22.17
C THR A 218 8.90 8.49 21.45
N THR A 219 8.89 8.51 20.13
CA THR A 219 9.24 9.70 19.33
C THR A 219 8.12 10.01 18.36
N SER A 220 7.40 11.09 18.64
CA SER A 220 6.32 11.56 17.77
C SER A 220 6.87 12.06 16.44
N PHE A 221 6.00 12.09 15.41
CA PHE A 221 6.35 12.65 14.11
C PHE A 221 6.88 14.09 14.21
N GLU A 222 6.30 14.91 15.08
CA GLU A 222 6.77 16.26 15.43
C GLU A 222 8.23 16.27 15.91
N GLN A 223 8.55 15.38 16.85
CA GLN A 223 9.91 15.28 17.40
C GLN A 223 10.91 14.76 16.36
N ALA A 224 10.51 13.81 15.52
CA ALA A 224 11.32 13.29 14.43
C ALA A 224 11.63 14.38 13.39
N CYS A 225 10.62 15.15 12.98
CA CYS A 225 10.80 16.30 12.09
C CYS A 225 11.76 17.35 12.67
N HIS A 226 11.57 17.73 13.93
CA HIS A 226 12.45 18.69 14.58
C HIS A 226 13.91 18.20 14.61
N LYS A 227 14.12 16.92 14.93
CA LYS A 227 15.45 16.31 14.99
C LYS A 227 16.16 16.26 13.62
N VAL A 228 15.43 15.93 12.55
CA VAL A 228 16.02 15.65 11.24
C VAL A 228 16.08 16.88 10.34
N PHE A 229 15.03 17.70 10.36
CA PHE A 229 14.89 18.86 9.48
C PHE A 229 15.14 20.19 10.17
N GLY A 230 15.25 20.23 11.50
CA GLY A 230 15.30 21.48 12.25
C GLY A 230 14.01 22.31 12.16
N ALA A 231 12.90 21.70 11.70
CA ALA A 231 11.59 22.31 11.54
C ALA A 231 10.53 21.45 12.24
N ASN A 232 9.51 22.09 12.83
CA ASN A 232 8.36 21.36 13.36
C ASN A 232 7.45 20.81 12.25
N ALA A 233 6.66 19.79 12.56
CA ALA A 233 5.69 19.18 11.64
C ALA A 233 4.69 20.22 11.12
N ALA A 234 4.23 21.14 11.97
CA ALA A 234 3.28 22.18 11.58
C ALA A 234 3.84 23.13 10.51
N GLU A 235 5.14 23.44 10.54
CA GLU A 235 5.81 24.24 9.53
C GLU A 235 5.91 23.49 8.21
N LEU A 236 6.26 22.21 8.25
CA LEU A 236 6.29 21.37 7.05
C LEU A 236 4.89 21.18 6.44
N GLU A 237 3.86 21.03 7.27
CA GLU A 237 2.47 20.97 6.80
C GLU A 237 2.06 22.29 6.12
N ARG A 238 2.43 23.45 6.68
CA ARG A 238 2.18 24.75 6.02
C ARG A 238 2.89 24.87 4.67
N ARG A 239 4.12 24.39 4.56
CA ARG A 239 4.87 24.36 3.29
C ARG A 239 4.20 23.45 2.27
N TRP A 240 3.73 22.28 2.70
CA TRP A 240 2.94 21.38 1.87
C TRP A 240 1.66 22.05 1.35
N LEU A 241 0.85 22.66 2.22
CA LEU A 241 -0.38 23.34 1.82
C LEU A 241 -0.11 24.50 0.83
N SER A 242 1.01 25.20 1.01
CA SER A 242 1.47 26.24 0.08
C SER A 242 1.87 25.65 -1.27
N HIS A 243 2.64 24.56 -1.28
CA HIS A 243 3.05 23.83 -2.49
C HIS A 243 1.85 23.30 -3.28
N TRP A 244 0.87 22.72 -2.59
CA TRP A 244 -0.38 22.27 -3.21
C TRP A 244 -1.12 23.43 -3.89
N SER A 245 -1.21 24.58 -3.21
CA SER A 245 -1.90 25.76 -3.73
C SER A 245 -1.20 26.33 -4.97
N MET A 246 0.14 26.36 -5.00
CA MET A 246 0.90 26.87 -6.14
C MET A 246 0.81 25.96 -7.37
N THR A 247 0.86 24.64 -7.16
CA THR A 247 0.71 23.66 -8.26
C THR A 247 -0.75 23.45 -8.68
N SER A 248 -1.71 24.15 -8.08
CA SER A 248 -3.15 24.04 -8.38
C SER A 248 -3.69 25.06 -9.40
N ASN A 249 -2.84 25.97 -9.89
CA ASN A 249 -3.18 26.98 -10.88
C ASN A 249 -2.74 26.64 -12.32
N GLU A 250 -2.19 25.44 -12.54
CA GLU A 250 -1.92 24.86 -13.87
C GLU A 250 -2.84 23.67 -14.12
#